data_AF-A0A256YSF4-F1
#
_entry.id   AF-A0A256YSF4-F1
#
_cell.length_a   1.000
_cell.length_b   1.000
_cell.length_c   1.000
_cell.angle_alpha   90.00
_cell.angle_beta   90.00
_cell.angle_gamma   90.00
#
_symmetry.space_group_name_H-M   'P 1'
#
loop_
_entity.id
_entity.type
_entity.pdbx_description
1 polymer ?
#
loop_
_entity_poly.entity_id
_entity_poly.type
_entity_poly.pdbx_seq_one_letter_code
_entity_poly.pdbx_strand_id
1 'polypeptide(L)' 'KTRHSGYLERRLIGALQDLKIEYDGTVRDSAKKIIQFIPGEDGLDPSKIQKGGINVEKIADRI' A
#
# COMPACT_ATOMS: atom_id res chain seq x y z
N LYS A 1 -11.32 3.74 26.35
CA LYS A 1 -11.26 4.57 25.11
C LYS A 1 -11.16 3.65 23.88
N THR A 2 -11.96 2.58 23.81
CA THR A 2 -11.55 1.36 23.07
C THR A 2 -12.68 0.77 22.22
N ARG A 3 -13.92 1.24 22.38
CA ARG A 3 -15.09 0.69 21.65
C ARG A 3 -15.27 1.30 20.26
N HIS A 4 -14.81 2.53 20.04
CA HIS A 4 -14.99 3.22 18.75
C HIS A 4 -13.88 2.93 17.73
N SER A 5 -12.62 2.73 18.18
CA SER A 5 -11.50 2.46 17.27
C SER A 5 -11.64 1.11 16.56
N GLY A 6 -12.03 0.05 17.29
CA GLY A 6 -12.15 -1.29 16.71
C GLY A 6 -13.31 -1.46 15.72
N TYR A 7 -14.41 -0.71 15.88
CA TYR A 7 -15.50 -0.75 14.91
C TYR A 7 -15.11 -0.05 13.60
N LEU A 8 -14.44 1.10 13.68
CA LEU A 8 -13.92 1.80 12.50
C LEU A 8 -12.88 0.94 11.78
N GLU A 9 -11.93 0.37 12.52
CA GLU A 9 -10.91 -0.52 11.99
C GLU A 9 -11.53 -1.71 11.24
N ARG A 10 -12.48 -2.42 11.84
CA ARG A 10 -13.16 -3.56 11.17
C ARG A 10 -13.90 -3.16 9.90
N ARG A 11 -14.55 -1.99 9.90
CA ARG A 11 -15.22 -1.48 8.70
C ARG A 11 -14.22 -1.17 7.59
N LEU A 12 -13.08 -0.58 7.94
CA LEU A 12 -12.02 -0.27 6.98
C LEU A 12 -11.37 -1.55 6.45
N ILE A 13 -11.06 -2.51 7.32
CA ILE A 13 -10.51 -3.82 6.91
C ILE A 13 -11.46 -4.51 5.94
N GLY A 14 -12.75 -4.63 6.29
CA GLY A 14 -13.73 -5.28 5.42
C GLY A 14 -13.93 -4.57 4.08
N ALA A 15 -13.77 -3.26 4.01
CA ALA A 15 -13.88 -2.50 2.77
C ALA A 15 -12.63 -2.62 1.87
N LEU A 16 -11.45 -2.83 2.47
CA LEU A 16 -10.16 -2.84 1.76
C LEU A 16 -9.62 -4.26 1.51
N GLN A 17 -10.19 -5.30 2.13
CA GLN A 17 -9.72 -6.68 2.02
C GLN A 17 -9.70 -7.23 0.58
N ASP A 18 -10.59 -6.72 -0.28
CA ASP A 18 -10.74 -7.19 -1.66
C ASP A 18 -9.78 -6.48 -2.63
N LEU A 19 -9.03 -5.49 -2.17
CA LEU A 19 -8.07 -4.76 -2.99
C LEU A 19 -6.76 -5.54 -3.11
N LYS A 20 -6.29 -5.73 -4.34
CA LYS A 20 -5.01 -6.37 -4.64
C LYS A 20 -4.26 -5.65 -5.73
N ILE A 21 -2.93 -5.80 -5.70
CA ILE A 21 -2.04 -5.32 -6.77
C ILE A 21 -1.99 -6.41 -7.83
N GLU A 22 -2.35 -6.07 -9.06
CA GLU A 22 -2.23 -6.95 -10.22
C GLU A 22 -0.82 -6.88 -10.82
N TYR A 23 -0.49 -7.84 -11.69
CA TYR A 23 0.83 -7.94 -12.32
C TYR A 23 1.26 -6.72 -13.14
N ASP A 24 0.29 -5.92 -13.60
CA ASP A 24 0.56 -4.67 -14.32
C ASP A 24 0.86 -3.49 -13.38
N GLY A 25 0.94 -3.74 -12.07
CA GLY A 25 1.19 -2.74 -11.05
C GLY A 25 -0.07 -1.98 -10.61
N THR A 26 -1.25 -2.25 -11.16
CA THR A 26 -2.47 -1.52 -10.78
C THR A 26 -3.15 -2.13 -9.55
N VAL A 27 -3.76 -1.30 -8.70
CA VAL A 27 -4.61 -1.77 -7.60
C VAL A 27 -6.02 -1.96 -8.12
N ARG A 28 -6.55 -3.19 -8.03
CA ARG A 28 -7.90 -3.53 -8.48
C ARG A 28 -8.71 -4.18 -7.37
N ASP A 29 -10.04 -3.99 -7.44
CA ASP A 29 -10.98 -4.74 -6.62
C ASP A 29 -11.27 -6.14 -7.21
N SER A 30 -12.08 -6.92 -6.49
CA SER A 30 -12.51 -8.25 -6.92
C SER A 30 -13.33 -8.26 -8.22
N ALA A 31 -13.95 -7.13 -8.59
CA ALA A 31 -14.67 -6.92 -9.83
C ALA A 31 -13.77 -6.42 -10.99
N LYS A 32 -12.44 -6.43 -10.80
CA LYS A 32 -11.41 -5.94 -11.74
C LYS A 32 -11.50 -4.44 -12.03
N LYS A 33 -12.21 -3.67 -11.22
CA LYS A 33 -12.22 -2.21 -11.33
C LYS A 33 -10.89 -1.67 -10.83
N ILE A 34 -10.27 -0.79 -11.62
CA ILE A 34 -9.04 -0.12 -11.24
C ILE A 34 -9.38 0.96 -10.21
N ILE A 35 -8.77 0.84 -9.03
CA ILE A 35 -8.90 1.81 -7.93
C ILE A 35 -7.71 2.78 -7.94
N GLN A 36 -6.51 2.28 -8.22
CA GLN A 36 -5.30 3.09 -8.40
C GLN A 36 -4.46 2.55 -9.56
N PHE A 37 -3.94 3.45 -10.39
CA PHE A 37 -3.03 3.08 -11.48
C PHE A 37 -1.62 2.79 -10.99
N ILE A 38 -1.15 3.54 -9.99
CA ILE A 38 0.15 3.35 -9.35
C ILE A 38 -0.09 3.25 -7.84
N PRO A 39 0.29 2.14 -7.17
CA PRO A 39 0.07 1.96 -5.74
C PRO A 39 0.92 2.98 -4.98
N GLY A 40 0.30 3.79 -4.13
CA GLY A 40 1.03 4.78 -3.34
C GLY A 40 1.63 5.93 -4.16
N GLU A 41 1.23 6.09 -5.43
CA GLU A 41 1.74 7.08 -6.39
C GLU A 41 3.22 6.91 -6.81
N ASP A 42 4.02 6.21 -6.01
CA ASP A 42 5.44 5.92 -6.26
C ASP A 42 5.72 4.44 -6.60
N GLY A 43 4.72 3.57 -6.44
CA GLY A 43 4.87 2.12 -6.65
C GLY A 43 5.77 1.45 -5.62
N LEU A 44 6.09 2.14 -4.53
CA LEU A 44 7.00 1.63 -3.51
C LEU A 44 6.23 0.84 -2.45
N ASP A 45 6.75 -0.34 -2.12
CA ASP A 45 6.21 -1.14 -1.03
C ASP A 45 6.62 -0.50 0.32
N PRO A 46 5.67 -0.01 1.13
CA PRO A 46 5.96 0.64 2.41
C PRO A 46 6.74 -0.26 3.37
N SER A 47 6.65 -1.59 3.21
CA SER A 47 7.39 -2.57 4.02
C SER A 47 8.87 -2.69 3.62
N LYS A 48 9.21 -2.30 2.39
CA LYS A 48 10.57 -2.40 1.82
C LYS A 48 11.32 -1.07 1.83
N ILE A 49 10.64 0.05 2.04
CA ILE A 49 11.24 1.38 2.08
C ILE A 49 11.52 1.85 3.49
N GLN A 50 12.57 2.64 3.65
CA GLN A 50 12.81 3.39 4.89
C GLN A 50 11.87 4.61 4.92
N LYS A 51 11.51 5.08 6.12
CA LYS A 51 10.78 6.35 6.29
C LYS A 51 11.54 7.46 5.56
N GLY A 52 11.00 7.93 4.43
CA GLY A 52 11.64 8.94 3.57
C GLY A 52 11.99 8.47 2.15
N GLY A 53 11.67 7.22 1.78
CA GLY A 53 11.87 6.70 0.42
C GLY A 53 13.19 5.94 0.26
N ILE A 54 13.69 5.87 -0.98
CA ILE A 54 14.91 5.16 -1.32
C ILE A 54 16.11 6.07 -1.00
N ASN A 55 16.96 5.64 -0.06
CA ASN A 55 18.20 6.35 0.24
C ASN A 55 19.28 5.94 -0.77
N VAL A 56 19.48 6.78 -1.79
CA VAL A 56 20.44 6.55 -2.88
C VAL A 56 21.89 6.60 -2.39
N GLU A 57 22.21 7.49 -1.43
CA GLU A 57 23.56 7.64 -0.87
C GLU A 57 24.03 6.34 -0.20
N LYS A 58 23.20 5.72 0.64
CA LYS A 58 23.51 4.43 1.28
C LYS A 58 23.70 3.29 0.28
N ILE A 59 23.05 3.34 -0.88
CA ILE A 59 23.22 2.33 -1.93
C ILE A 59 24.55 2.56 -2.65
N ALA A 60 24.87 3.81 -2.96
CA ALA A 60 26.13 4.19 -3.59
C ALA A 60 27.35 3.84 -2.71
N ASP A 61 27.25 4.03 -1.39
CA ASP A 61 28.29 3.68 -0.42
C ASP A 61 28.57 2.17 -0.31
N ARG A 62 27.67 1.33 -0.87
CA ARG A 62 27.71 -0.13 -0.76
C ARG A 62 28.20 -0.82 -2.03
N ILE A 63 28.46 -0.04 -3.09
CA ILE A 63 29.09 -0.47 -4.35
C ILE A 63 30.59 -0.21 -4.25
#